data_AF-A0A1Y5GQQ1-F1
#
_entry.id   AF-A0A1Y5GQQ1-F1
#
_cell.length_a   1.000
_cell.length_b   1.000
_cell.length_c   1.000
_cell.angle_alpha   90.00
_cell.angle_beta   90.00
_cell.angle_gamma   90.00
#
_symmetry.space_group_name_H-M   'P 1'
#
loop_
_entity.id
_entity.type
_entity.pdbx_description
1 polymer ?
#
loop_
_entity_poly.entity_id
_entity_poly.type
_entity_poly.pdbx_seq_one_letter_code
_entity_poly.pdbx_strand_id
1 'polypeptide(L)'
;MPRAAQNVLFSDMQRVEVLKGPQGTLFGKNAAMGVVNMVPNAPQAEFESFIKGTLGTDNLQRIEGMVNFSLTDNVYLRANFLTDTQDGFIDNQLRPEWNDEFKTWESGAKDHSAGRIAIKWEMSDSTNMQFLMTLMT
;
A
#
# COMPACT_ATOMS: atom_id res chain seq x y z
N MET A 1 2.63 16.02 -7.62
CA MET A 1 2.70 15.69 -6.18
C MET A 1 4.02 14.96 -5.90
N PRO A 2 4.57 14.96 -4.68
CA PRO A 2 5.75 14.14 -4.38
C PRO A 2 5.40 12.66 -4.58
N ARG A 3 6.21 11.93 -5.36
CA ARG A 3 5.98 10.50 -5.68
C ARG A 3 5.79 9.64 -4.42
N ALA A 4 6.37 10.04 -3.29
CA ALA A 4 6.24 9.38 -2.00
C ALA A 4 4.79 9.29 -1.46
N ALA A 5 3.88 10.18 -1.87
CA ALA A 5 2.48 10.13 -1.44
C ALA A 5 1.57 9.29 -2.36
N GLN A 6 2.00 9.01 -3.59
CA GLN A 6 1.23 8.18 -4.54
C GLN A 6 1.41 6.68 -4.32
N ASN A 7 2.54 6.26 -3.72
CA ASN A 7 2.90 4.84 -3.57
C ASN A 7 2.45 4.23 -2.24
N VAL A 8 1.40 4.77 -1.60
CA VAL A 8 0.96 4.22 -0.32
C VAL A 8 -0.03 3.10 -0.59
N LEU A 9 0.38 1.85 -0.34
CA LEU A 9 -0.48 0.69 -0.44
C LEU A 9 -1.67 0.82 0.52
N PHE A 10 -2.88 0.84 -0.03
CA PHE A 10 -4.12 0.72 0.75
C PHE A 10 -4.66 -0.71 0.77
N SER A 11 -3.92 -1.69 0.26
CA SER A 11 -4.37 -3.08 0.29
C SER A 11 -4.07 -3.72 1.64
N ASP A 12 -5.03 -4.50 2.14
CA ASP A 12 -4.89 -5.29 3.38
C ASP A 12 -4.46 -4.44 4.60
N MET A 13 -5.30 -3.46 4.94
CA MET A 13 -5.10 -2.53 6.04
C MET A 13 -6.10 -2.81 7.16
N GLN A 14 -5.62 -2.79 8.40
CA GLN A 14 -6.49 -2.89 9.57
C GLN A 14 -7.20 -1.56 9.83
N ARG A 15 -6.46 -0.45 9.74
CA ARG A 15 -6.99 0.91 9.91
C ARG A 15 -6.05 1.99 9.37
N VAL A 16 -6.63 3.16 9.13
CA VAL A 16 -5.94 4.41 8.84
C VAL A 16 -6.34 5.44 9.89
N GLU A 17 -5.35 5.98 10.60
CA GLU A 17 -5.53 6.98 11.65
C GLU A 17 -5.08 8.35 11.13
N VAL A 18 -5.92 9.37 11.32
CA VAL A 18 -5.61 10.74 10.91
C VAL A 18 -5.60 11.64 12.14
N LEU A 19 -4.42 12.14 12.49
CA LEU A 19 -4.22 13.08 13.58
C LEU A 19 -3.98 14.47 12.99
N LYS A 20 -4.90 15.39 13.30
CA LYS A 20 -4.83 16.78 12.82
C LYS A 20 -3.99 17.62 13.78
N GLY A 21 -3.21 18.55 13.23
CA GLY A 21 -2.36 19.47 14.00
C GLY A 21 -1.09 18.81 14.56
N PRO A 22 -0.22 19.58 15.23
CA PRO A 22 1.09 19.10 15.66
C PRO A 22 1.03 17.86 16.59
N GLN A 23 1.79 16.81 16.27
CA GLN A 23 1.88 15.55 17.03
C GLN A 23 3.31 15.22 17.48
N GLY A 24 4.03 16.20 18.05
CA GLY A 24 5.45 16.07 18.36
C GLY A 24 5.82 15.00 19.40
N THR A 25 4.93 14.71 20.36
CA THR A 25 5.23 13.78 21.48
C THR A 25 5.15 12.32 21.07
N LEU A 26 4.11 11.92 20.31
CA LEU A 26 3.88 10.52 19.93
C LEU A 26 4.57 10.13 18.62
N PHE A 27 4.78 11.08 17.71
CA PHE A 27 5.30 10.82 16.36
C PHE A 27 6.60 11.56 16.03
N GLY A 28 7.17 12.26 17.02
CA GLY A 28 8.46 12.93 16.91
C GLY A 28 8.41 14.28 16.19
N LYS A 29 9.59 14.92 16.10
CA LYS A 29 9.76 16.34 15.70
C LYS A 29 9.28 16.70 14.28
N ASN A 30 9.03 15.72 13.42
CA ASN A 30 8.59 15.95 12.04
C ASN A 30 7.06 15.97 11.89
N ALA A 31 6.31 15.73 12.98
CA ALA A 31 4.86 15.68 12.97
C ALA A 31 4.21 17.06 13.21
N ALA A 32 4.80 18.15 12.74
CA ALA A 32 4.33 19.51 13.03
C ALA A 32 2.97 19.87 12.39
N MET A 33 2.59 19.20 11.30
CA MET A 33 1.39 19.50 10.50
C MET A 33 0.31 18.42 10.62
N GLY A 34 0.48 17.45 11.52
CA GLY A 34 -0.38 16.25 11.62
C GLY A 34 0.32 14.99 11.15
N VAL A 35 -0.39 13.88 11.29
CA VAL A 35 0.09 12.52 10.97
C VAL A 35 -1.04 11.73 10.31
N VAL A 36 -0.68 11.02 9.25
CA VAL A 36 -1.48 9.90 8.72
C VAL A 36 -0.73 8.63 9.06
N ASN A 37 -1.28 7.83 9.98
CA ASN A 37 -0.70 6.57 10.39
C ASN A 37 -1.50 5.42 9.79
N MET A 38 -0.80 4.47 9.17
CA MET A 38 -1.39 3.37 8.44
C MET A 38 -0.98 2.06 9.08
N VAL A 39 -1.95 1.32 9.61
CA VAL A 39 -1.69 0.09 10.36
C VAL A 39 -2.14 -1.12 9.57
N PRO A 40 -1.21 -1.95 9.08
CA PRO A 40 -1.53 -3.15 8.32
C PRO A 40 -2.15 -4.25 9.20
N ASN A 41 -2.89 -5.18 8.58
CA ASN A 41 -3.28 -6.40 9.29
C ASN A 41 -2.02 -7.21 9.66
N ALA A 42 -1.99 -7.70 10.91
CA ALA A 42 -0.91 -8.56 11.40
C ALA A 42 -1.17 -10.02 10.98
N PRO A 43 -0.11 -10.86 10.87
CA PRO A 43 -0.28 -12.31 10.74
C PRO A 43 -1.05 -12.90 11.93
N GLN A 44 -1.98 -13.82 11.66
CA GLN A 44 -2.82 -14.47 12.67
C GLN A 44 -2.99 -15.97 12.39
N ALA A 45 -3.50 -16.72 13.37
CA ALA A 45 -3.63 -18.17 13.29
C ALA A 45 -4.67 -18.62 12.25
N GLU A 46 -5.78 -17.91 12.14
CA GLU A 46 -6.87 -18.25 11.24
C GLU A 46 -6.46 -18.07 9.78
N PHE A 47 -6.70 -19.10 8.97
CA PHE A 47 -6.51 -18.98 7.53
C PHE A 47 -7.46 -17.93 6.95
N GLU A 48 -6.90 -16.97 6.23
CA GLU A 48 -7.64 -15.89 5.57
C GLU A 48 -6.99 -15.63 4.22
N SER A 49 -7.78 -15.46 3.16
CA SER A 49 -7.23 -15.09 1.86
C SER A 49 -8.27 -14.36 1.04
N PHE A 50 -7.81 -13.51 0.12
CA PHE A 50 -8.65 -12.95 -0.92
C PHE A 50 -7.84 -12.68 -2.19
N ILE A 51 -8.56 -12.60 -3.30
CA ILE A 51 -8.07 -12.02 -4.55
C ILE A 51 -9.16 -11.10 -5.09
N LYS A 52 -8.75 -9.95 -5.61
CA LYS A 52 -9.64 -8.96 -6.19
C LYS A 52 -9.04 -8.39 -7.46
N GLY A 53 -9.81 -8.45 -8.53
CA GLY A 53 -9.53 -7.77 -9.79
C GLY A 53 -10.41 -6.53 -9.94
N THR A 54 -9.89 -5.50 -10.60
CA THR A 54 -10.62 -4.29 -10.95
C THR A 54 -10.22 -3.89 -12.36
N LEU A 55 -11.22 -3.69 -13.22
CA LEU A 55 -11.06 -3.19 -14.57
C LEU A 55 -11.88 -1.91 -14.72
N GLY A 56 -11.41 -0.95 -15.52
CA GLY A 56 -12.10 0.34 -15.68
C GLY A 56 -11.74 1.07 -16.97
N THR A 57 -12.11 2.35 -17.02
CA THR A 57 -11.75 3.26 -18.12
C THR A 57 -10.25 3.50 -18.16
N ASP A 58 -9.77 4.03 -19.30
CA ASP A 58 -8.36 4.42 -19.46
C ASP A 58 -7.41 3.23 -19.21
N ASN A 59 -7.83 2.04 -19.68
CA ASN A 59 -7.10 0.78 -19.52
C ASN A 59 -6.74 0.47 -18.05
N LEU A 60 -7.56 0.91 -17.10
CA LEU A 60 -7.37 0.59 -15.69
C LEU A 60 -7.39 -0.93 -15.48
N GLN A 61 -6.30 -1.46 -14.96
CA GLN A 61 -6.17 -2.84 -14.52
C GLN A 61 -5.51 -2.83 -13.15
N ARG A 62 -6.26 -3.30 -12.14
CA ARG A 62 -5.76 -3.45 -10.79
C ARG A 62 -6.02 -4.84 -10.27
N ILE A 63 -4.99 -5.46 -9.70
CA ILE A 63 -5.09 -6.77 -9.07
C ILE A 63 -4.48 -6.64 -7.68
N GLU A 64 -5.22 -7.09 -6.67
CA GLU A 64 -4.73 -7.18 -5.31
C GLU A 64 -5.08 -8.53 -4.70
N GLY A 65 -4.19 -9.05 -3.87
CA GLY A 65 -4.37 -10.34 -3.23
C GLY A 65 -3.64 -10.40 -1.91
N MET A 66 -4.16 -11.24 -1.02
CA MET A 66 -3.60 -11.47 0.29
C MET A 66 -3.82 -12.92 0.68
N VAL A 67 -2.83 -13.48 1.37
CA VAL A 67 -2.93 -14.76 2.05
C VAL A 67 -2.34 -14.63 3.46
N ASN A 68 -3.04 -15.20 4.42
CA ASN A 68 -2.65 -15.33 5.82
C ASN A 68 -2.81 -16.78 6.24
N PHE A 69 -1.79 -17.33 6.89
CA PHE A 69 -1.84 -18.69 7.39
C PHE A 69 -0.86 -18.91 8.54
N SER A 70 -1.17 -19.95 9.31
CA SER A 70 -0.28 -20.48 10.33
C SER A 70 0.79 -21.38 9.72
N LEU A 71 2.06 -21.13 10.06
CA LEU A 71 3.20 -22.01 9.75
C LEU A 71 3.36 -23.10 10.82
N THR A 72 3.13 -22.73 12.08
CA THR A 72 3.09 -23.58 13.28
C THR A 72 2.09 -22.99 14.26
N ASP A 73 1.75 -23.71 15.34
CA ASP A 73 0.80 -23.24 16.37
C ASP A 73 1.11 -21.87 16.99
N ASN A 74 2.32 -21.34 16.79
CA ASN A 74 2.77 -20.05 17.31
C ASN A 74 3.54 -19.17 16.30
N VAL A 75 3.62 -19.55 15.03
CA VAL A 75 4.26 -18.76 13.98
C VAL A 75 3.29 -18.57 12.82
N TYR A 76 3.04 -17.32 12.44
CA TYR A 76 2.08 -16.97 11.41
C TYR A 76 2.73 -16.11 10.33
N LEU A 77 2.26 -16.27 9.10
CA LEU A 77 2.74 -15.54 7.94
C LEU A 77 1.57 -14.86 7.23
N ARG A 78 1.76 -13.61 6.83
CA ARG A 78 0.84 -12.87 5.96
C ARG A 78 1.62 -12.25 4.82
N ALA A 79 1.15 -12.49 3.59
CA ALA A 79 1.71 -11.90 2.39
C ALA A 79 0.60 -11.24 1.58
N ASN A 80 0.88 -10.07 1.02
CA ASN A 80 -0.01 -9.41 0.08
C ASN A 80 0.75 -8.79 -1.08
N PHE A 81 0.03 -8.56 -2.17
CA PHE A 81 0.53 -7.87 -3.34
C PHE A 81 -0.57 -6.99 -3.95
N LEU A 82 -0.13 -5.96 -4.67
CA LEU A 82 -0.97 -5.07 -5.44
C LEU A 82 -0.22 -4.64 -6.69
N THR A 83 -0.90 -4.69 -7.83
CA THR A 83 -0.50 -4.03 -9.08
C THR A 83 -1.64 -3.12 -9.52
N ASP A 84 -1.31 -1.91 -9.94
CA ASP A 84 -2.27 -0.89 -10.36
C ASP A 84 -1.70 -0.15 -11.58
N THR A 85 -2.24 -0.45 -12.75
CA THR A 85 -1.86 0.16 -14.02
C THR A 85 -3.05 0.89 -14.63
N GLN A 86 -2.84 2.11 -15.12
CA GLN A 86 -3.86 2.90 -15.79
C GLN A 86 -3.18 3.87 -16.75
N ASP A 87 -3.72 4.03 -17.96
CA ASP A 87 -3.21 4.97 -18.96
C ASP A 87 -3.50 6.41 -18.52
N GLY A 88 -2.77 7.37 -19.11
CA GLY A 88 -3.03 8.79 -18.90
C GLY A 88 -4.40 9.21 -19.44
N PHE A 89 -5.10 10.05 -18.69
CA PHE A 89 -6.44 10.55 -19.04
C PHE A 89 -6.54 12.08 -19.00
N ILE A 90 -5.41 12.76 -18.78
CA ILE A 90 -5.35 14.21 -18.70
C ILE A 90 -4.67 14.76 -19.97
N ASP A 91 -5.45 15.47 -20.78
CA ASP A 91 -4.96 16.13 -21.99
C ASP A 91 -4.57 17.59 -21.73
N ASN A 92 -3.45 18.02 -22.31
CA ASN A 92 -3.07 19.43 -22.33
C ASN A 92 -3.81 20.16 -23.47
N GLN A 93 -4.72 21.05 -23.10
CA GLN A 93 -5.48 21.87 -24.06
C GLN A 93 -4.70 23.10 -24.56
N LEU A 94 -3.68 23.56 -23.83
CA LEU A 94 -2.88 24.74 -24.19
C LEU A 94 -1.73 24.40 -25.13
N ARG A 95 -1.25 23.14 -25.10
CA ARG A 95 -0.21 22.61 -25.99
C ARG A 95 -0.54 21.17 -26.41
N PRO A 96 -1.46 20.98 -27.37
CA PRO A 96 -1.88 19.67 -27.83
C PRO A 96 -0.72 18.81 -28.37
N GLU A 97 0.30 19.45 -28.94
CA GLU A 97 1.52 18.79 -29.42
C GLU A 97 2.27 18.01 -28.32
N TRP A 98 2.04 18.32 -27.04
CA TRP A 98 2.67 17.62 -25.92
C TRP A 98 1.96 16.32 -25.54
N ASN A 99 0.76 16.07 -26.05
CA ASN A 99 0.00 14.87 -25.72
C ASN A 99 0.48 13.64 -26.51
N ASP A 100 1.03 13.83 -27.72
CA ASP A 100 1.43 12.72 -28.61
C ASP A 100 2.94 12.39 -28.55
N GLU A 101 3.79 13.39 -28.26
CA GLU A 101 5.25 13.28 -28.48
C GLU A 101 6.04 12.87 -27.23
N PHE A 102 5.46 13.02 -26.02
CA PHE A 102 6.14 12.76 -24.74
C PHE A 102 5.52 11.60 -23.96
N LYS A 103 5.63 10.36 -24.47
CA LYS A 103 5.19 9.13 -23.77
C LYS A 103 5.76 8.92 -22.36
N THR A 104 6.83 9.63 -21.99
CA THR A 104 7.40 9.56 -20.64
C THR A 104 6.53 10.24 -19.57
N TRP A 105 5.51 11.01 -19.96
CA TRP A 105 4.65 11.78 -19.05
C TRP A 105 3.17 11.74 -19.47
N GLU A 106 2.61 10.54 -19.61
CA GLU A 106 1.15 10.40 -19.69
C GLU A 106 0.52 10.95 -18.38
N SER A 107 -0.07 12.13 -18.48
CA SER A 107 -0.58 12.85 -17.31
C SER A 107 -1.78 12.09 -16.74
N GLY A 108 -1.69 11.72 -15.46
CA GLY A 108 -2.69 10.88 -14.80
C GLY A 108 -2.43 9.38 -14.89
N ALA A 109 -1.44 8.93 -15.66
CA ALA A 109 -1.09 7.51 -15.74
C ALA A 109 -0.61 6.96 -14.39
N LYS A 110 -0.87 5.68 -14.17
CA LYS A 110 -0.43 4.91 -13.01
C LYS A 110 0.31 3.68 -13.49
N ASP A 111 1.46 3.44 -12.89
CA ASP A 111 2.16 2.16 -12.94
C ASP A 111 2.81 1.99 -11.58
N HIS A 112 2.16 1.18 -10.74
CA HIS A 112 2.65 0.89 -9.41
C HIS A 112 2.46 -0.58 -9.08
N SER A 113 3.52 -1.17 -8.55
CA SER A 113 3.48 -2.50 -7.99
C SER A 113 4.06 -2.50 -6.60
N ALA A 114 3.46 -3.29 -5.73
CA ALA A 114 3.93 -3.41 -4.38
C ALA A 114 3.57 -4.75 -3.75
N GLY A 115 4.37 -5.15 -2.77
CA GLY A 115 4.17 -6.36 -2.01
C GLY A 115 4.62 -6.20 -0.58
N ARG A 116 3.97 -6.93 0.32
CA ARG A 116 4.32 -6.97 1.73
C ARG A 116 4.36 -8.40 2.21
N ILE A 117 5.39 -8.73 3.00
CA ILE A 117 5.49 -10.00 3.71
C ILE A 117 5.69 -9.68 5.18
N ALA A 118 4.94 -10.36 6.02
CA ALA A 118 5.00 -10.24 7.46
C ALA A 118 5.05 -11.63 8.10
N ILE A 119 5.90 -11.79 9.10
CA ILE A 119 5.98 -13.00 9.92
C ILE A 119 5.84 -12.58 11.38
N LYS A 120 4.97 -13.26 12.12
CA LYS A 120 4.77 -13.06 13.56
C LYS A 120 5.08 -14.36 14.28
N TRP A 121 5.86 -14.28 15.34
CA TRP A 121 6.16 -15.37 16.25
C TRP A 121 5.67 -15.02 17.65
N GLU A 122 4.78 -15.85 18.20
CA GLU A 122 4.34 -15.80 19.59
C GLU A 122 5.23 -16.74 20.41
N MET A 123 6.19 -16.15 21.15
CA MET A 123 7.12 -16.91 21.98
C MET A 123 6.46 -17.41 23.26
N SER A 124 5.52 -16.64 23.78
CA SER A 124 4.72 -16.92 24.97
C SER A 124 3.45 -16.07 24.96
N ASP A 125 2.58 -16.25 25.96
CA ASP A 125 1.34 -15.48 26.12
C ASP A 125 1.56 -13.95 26.25
N SER A 126 2.78 -13.52 26.59
CA SER A 126 3.12 -12.11 26.82
C SER A 126 4.17 -11.55 25.87
N THR A 127 4.83 -12.40 25.07
CA THR A 127 5.97 -12.00 24.24
C THR A 127 5.76 -12.44 22.80
N ASN A 128 5.79 -11.47 21.89
CA ASN A 128 5.79 -11.73 20.46
C ASN A 128 6.91 -10.95 19.75
N MET A 129 7.33 -11.47 18.60
CA MET A 129 8.21 -10.81 17.66
C MET A 129 7.55 -10.77 16.29
N GLN A 130 7.64 -9.62 15.62
CA GLN A 130 7.12 -9.47 14.27
C GLN A 130 8.20 -8.87 13.36
N PHE A 131 8.40 -9.52 12.22
CA PHE A 131 9.21 -9.01 11.12
C PHE A 131 8.29 -8.62 9.96
N LEU A 132 8.58 -7.47 9.34
CA LEU A 132 7.80 -6.92 8.24
C LEU A 132 8.75 -6.39 7.16
N MET A 133 8.50 -6.78 5.91
CA MET A 133 9.18 -6.25 4.74
C MET A 133 8.14 -5.77 3.72
N THR A 134 8.34 -4.57 3.19
CA THR A 134 7.52 -3.99 2.12
C THR A 134 8.41 -3.66 0.94
N LEU A 135 7.99 -4.08 -0.25
CA LEU A 135 8.62 -3.76 -1.52
C LEU A 135 7.65 -2.92 -2.35
N MET A 136 8.15 -1.88 -3.00
CA MET A 136 7.38 -0.96 -3.82
C MET A 136 8.22 -0.57 -5.03
N THR A 137 7.60 -0.54 -6.21
CA THR A 137 8.18 -0.09 -7.48
C THR A 137 7.27 0.93 -8.13
#